data_AF-A0AAD5M3S0-F1
#
_entry.id   AF-A0AAD5M3S0-F1
#
_cell.length_a   1.000
_cell.length_b   1.000
_cell.length_c   1.000
_cell.angle_alpha   90.00
_cell.angle_beta   90.00
_cell.angle_gamma   90.00
#
_symmetry.space_group_name_H-M   'P 1'
#
loop_
_entity.id
_entity.type
_entity.pdbx_description
1 polymer ?
#
loop_
_entity_poly.entity_id
_entity_poly.type
_entity_poly.pdbx_seq_one_letter_code
_entity_poly.pdbx_strand_id
1 'polypeptide(L)'
;LKQKLYDGQLICFNGVSSGILATQLPECLAARKLVFVQAIWRHGDRAPQSLPYPNDPYNETAWQRGWSQLTNIGMEQMNELGTYFRKRYKRFVSSHFVPKQ
;
A
#
# COMPACT_ATOMS: atom_id res chain seq x y z
N LEU A 1 6.89 -9.23 7.27
CA LEU A 1 5.42 -9.25 7.39
C LEU A 1 4.81 -8.94 6.01
N LYS A 2 4.51 -9.96 5.21
CA LYS A 2 3.80 -9.77 3.93
C LYS A 2 2.31 -9.71 4.24
N GLN A 3 1.69 -8.54 4.09
CA GLN A 3 0.24 -8.43 4.09
C GLN A 3 -0.26 -9.11 2.81
N LYS A 4 -0.58 -10.41 2.87
CA LYS A 4 -1.34 -11.06 1.80
C LYS A 4 -2.76 -10.50 1.88
N LEU A 5 -3.03 -9.49 1.06
CA LEU A 5 -4.40 -9.20 0.66
C LEU A 5 -4.81 -10.36 -0.23
N TYR A 6 -5.74 -11.20 0.26
CA TYR A 6 -6.34 -12.24 -0.55
C TYR A 6 -7.20 -11.56 -1.61
N ASP A 7 -6.70 -11.46 -2.84
CA ASP A 7 -7.53 -11.18 -3.99
C ASP A 7 -8.46 -12.39 -4.15
N GLY A 8 -9.71 -12.22 -3.74
CA GLY A 8 -10.75 -13.24 -3.82
C GLY A 8 -11.05 -13.60 -5.27
N GLN A 9 -10.30 -14.57 -5.80
CA GLN A 9 -10.62 -15.24 -7.05
C GLN A 9 -11.74 -16.25 -6.75
N LEU A 10 -12.99 -15.84 -6.98
CA LEU A 10 -14.11 -16.76 -6.98
C LEU A 10 -14.08 -17.53 -8.30
N ILE A 11 -13.58 -18.77 -8.26
CA ILE A 11 -13.67 -19.72 -9.37
C ILE A 11 -15.07 -20.30 -9.34
N CYS A 12 -15.96 -19.84 -10.23
CA CYS A 12 -17.26 -20.48 -10.44
C CYS A 12 -17.11 -21.54 -11.53
N PHE A 13 -17.02 -22.81 -11.12
CA PHE A 13 -17.24 -23.94 -12.02
C PHE A 13 -18.72 -23.98 -12.41
N ASN A 14 -19.03 -24.04 -13.69
CA ASN A 14 -20.34 -24.49 -14.14
C ASN A 14 -20.15 -25.48 -15.29
N GLY A 15 -20.49 -26.74 -15.03
CA GLY A 15 -20.77 -27.72 -16.06
C GLY A 15 -22.26 -27.69 -16.42
N VAL A 16 -22.52 -27.72 -17.73
CA VAL A 16 -23.70 -28.24 -18.47
C VAL A 16 -25.06 -27.57 -18.14
N SER A 17 -26.00 -27.23 -19.04
CA SER A 17 -26.33 -27.53 -20.43
C SER A 17 -27.09 -26.36 -21.07
N SER A 18 -27.12 -26.36 -22.41
CA SER A 18 -27.99 -25.61 -23.33
C SER A 18 -29.29 -25.01 -22.79
N GLY A 19 -29.57 -23.77 -23.19
CA GLY A 19 -30.92 -23.23 -23.22
C GLY A 19 -30.98 -21.77 -22.80
N ILE A 20 -31.40 -20.91 -23.73
CA ILE A 20 -31.60 -19.47 -23.54
C ILE A 20 -32.68 -19.25 -22.47
N LEU A 21 -32.31 -18.66 -21.34
CA LEU A 21 -33.19 -17.84 -20.51
C LEU A 21 -32.31 -16.82 -19.80
N ALA A 22 -32.53 -15.54 -20.11
CA ALA A 22 -31.92 -14.42 -19.40
C ALA A 22 -32.32 -14.54 -17.92
N THR A 23 -31.40 -15.03 -17.08
CA THR A 23 -31.53 -14.91 -15.65
C THR A 23 -30.95 -13.56 -15.30
N GLN A 24 -31.80 -12.61 -14.87
CA GLN A 24 -31.35 -11.49 -14.05
C GLN A 24 -30.44 -12.09 -12.97
N LEU A 25 -29.15 -11.78 -13.02
CA LEU A 25 -28.29 -12.00 -11.87
C LEU A 25 -28.95 -11.24 -10.70
N PRO A 26 -29.24 -11.94 -9.58
CA PRO A 26 -29.89 -11.30 -8.44
C PRO A 26 -29.03 -10.12 -8.00
N GLU A 27 -29.69 -9.05 -7.53
CA GLU A 27 -29.13 -7.82 -6.98
C GLU A 27 -28.27 -8.04 -5.71
N CYS A 28 -27.30 -8.96 -5.76
CA CYS A 28 -26.33 -9.22 -4.71
C CYS A 28 -24.99 -8.50 -4.96
N LEU A 29 -24.84 -7.85 -6.11
CA LEU A 29 -23.68 -7.04 -6.45
C LEU A 29 -23.98 -5.54 -6.30
N ALA A 30 -24.62 -5.13 -5.21
CA ALA A 30 -24.69 -3.70 -4.88
C ALA A 30 -23.26 -3.15 -4.86
N ALA A 31 -22.92 -2.33 -5.85
CA ALA A 31 -21.56 -1.86 -6.07
C ALA A 31 -21.11 -1.05 -4.85
N ARG A 32 -20.20 -1.61 -4.04
CA ARG A 32 -19.62 -0.88 -2.91
C ARG A 32 -18.81 0.31 -3.44
N LYS A 33 -19.23 1.51 -3.06
CA LYS A 33 -18.56 2.77 -3.43
C LYS A 33 -17.60 3.18 -2.32
N LEU A 34 -16.33 3.43 -2.68
CA LEU A 34 -15.35 4.01 -1.77
C LEU A 34 -15.68 5.50 -1.57
N VAL A 35 -15.78 5.95 -0.31
CA VAL A 35 -16.14 7.33 0.04
C VAL A 35 -14.98 8.10 0.67
N PHE A 36 -14.17 7.43 1.49
CA PHE A 36 -13.05 8.04 2.21
C PHE A 36 -11.97 7.00 2.52
N VAL A 37 -10.71 7.44 2.60
CA VAL A 37 -9.55 6.60 2.97
C VAL A 37 -8.76 7.31 4.04
N GLN A 38 -8.64 6.68 5.21
CA GLN A 38 -7.62 7.04 6.21
C GLN A 38 -6.45 6.07 6.06
N ALA A 39 -5.24 6.60 5.96
CA ALA A 39 -4.02 5.82 6.00
C ALA A 39 -3.11 6.32 7.11
N ILE A 40 -2.48 5.40 7.83
CA ILE A 40 -1.50 5.67 8.89
C ILE A 40 -0.32 4.74 8.61
N TRP A 41 0.87 5.30 8.51
CA TRP A 41 2.10 4.56 8.27
C TRP A 41 3.23 5.12 9.11
N ARG A 42 4.26 4.28 9.34
CA ARG A 42 5.51 4.72 9.95
C ARG A 42 6.40 5.34 8.87
N HIS A 43 7.33 6.20 9.30
CA HIS A 43 8.46 6.62 8.47
C HIS A 43 9.21 5.40 7.85
N GLY A 44 9.88 5.61 6.71
CA GLY A 44 10.80 4.63 6.13
C GLY A 44 12.06 4.43 6.97
N ASP A 45 12.94 3.52 6.58
CA ASP A 45 14.20 3.22 7.29
C ASP A 45 15.05 4.47 7.62
N ARG A 46 15.55 4.54 8.86
CA ARG A 46 16.34 5.67 9.37
C ARG A 46 17.60 5.17 10.07
N ALA A 47 18.62 6.02 10.11
CA ALA A 47 19.77 5.84 10.99
C ALA A 47 19.30 5.78 12.47
N PRO A 48 20.05 5.11 13.35
CA PRO A 48 19.83 5.12 14.80
C PRO A 48 19.74 6.55 15.33
N GLN A 49 19.09 6.70 16.48
CA GLN A 49 18.92 8.03 17.07
C GLN A 49 20.21 8.57 17.72
N SER A 50 21.04 7.65 18.21
CA SER A 50 22.30 7.92 18.88
C SER A 50 23.18 6.67 18.79
N LEU A 51 24.39 6.72 19.37
CA LEU A 51 25.23 5.55 19.55
C LEU A 51 24.42 4.43 20.25
N PRO A 52 24.20 3.27 19.61
CA PRO A 52 23.27 2.27 20.13
C PRO A 52 23.73 1.64 21.45
N TYR A 53 25.04 1.47 21.62
CA TYR A 53 25.66 0.98 22.85
C TYR A 53 27.08 1.57 23.02
N PRO A 54 27.62 1.61 24.26
CA PRO A 54 28.87 2.35 24.54
C PRO A 54 30.09 1.96 23.71
N ASN A 55 30.17 0.70 23.28
CA ASN A 55 31.31 0.15 22.56
C ASN A 55 31.03 -0.05 21.06
N ASP A 56 30.00 0.61 20.52
CA ASP A 56 29.68 0.49 19.09
C ASP A 56 30.80 1.15 18.25
N PRO A 57 31.47 0.40 17.35
CA PRO A 57 32.51 0.98 16.49
C PRO A 57 31.94 1.96 15.46
N TYR A 58 30.63 1.95 15.20
CA TYR A 58 29.97 2.78 14.20
C TYR A 58 29.29 3.98 14.86
N ASN A 59 30.01 5.11 14.86
CA ASN A 59 29.49 6.40 15.30
C ASN A 59 28.72 7.11 14.17
N GLU A 60 28.42 8.40 14.36
CA GLU A 60 27.61 9.17 13.41
C GLU A 60 28.17 9.17 11.98
N THR A 61 29.49 9.15 11.82
CA THR A 61 30.13 9.25 10.51
C THR A 61 29.92 8.01 9.66
N ALA A 62 29.49 6.89 10.25
CA ALA A 62 29.08 5.69 9.52
C ALA A 62 27.75 5.89 8.76
N TRP A 63 26.99 6.94 9.08
CA TRP A 63 25.70 7.24 8.48
C TRP A 63 25.83 8.45 7.55
N GLN A 64 25.52 8.26 6.26
CA GLN A 64 25.75 9.27 5.21
C GLN A 64 25.11 10.64 5.50
N ARG A 65 24.01 10.68 6.26
CA ARG A 65 23.28 11.89 6.63
C ARG A 65 23.33 12.19 8.13
N GLY A 66 24.07 11.41 8.90
CA GLY A 66 24.09 11.46 10.36
C GLY A 66 22.90 10.76 11.02
N TRP A 67 22.77 10.95 12.33
CA TRP A 67 21.79 10.25 13.15
C TRP A 67 20.35 10.64 12.85
N SER A 68 19.44 9.70 13.13
CA SER A 68 17.98 9.86 12.98
C SER A 68 17.49 10.20 11.57
N GLN A 69 18.37 10.32 10.59
CA GLN A 69 18.02 10.71 9.23
C GLN A 69 17.51 9.53 8.41
N LEU A 70 16.62 9.82 7.47
CA LEU A 70 16.09 8.85 6.52
C LEU A 70 17.24 8.32 5.64
N THR A 71 17.34 7.00 5.51
CA THR A 71 18.33 6.36 4.64
C THR A 71 17.84 6.36 3.18
N ASN A 72 18.70 6.01 2.23
CA ASN A 72 18.26 5.81 0.83
C ASN A 72 17.22 4.69 0.72
N ILE A 73 17.38 3.65 1.52
CA ILE A 73 16.42 2.55 1.64
C ILE A 73 15.07 3.09 2.16
N GLY A 74 15.10 3.97 3.17
CA GLY A 74 13.88 4.58 3.70
C GLY A 74 13.13 5.46 2.70
N MET A 75 13.86 6.19 1.84
CA MET A 75 13.25 6.95 0.75
C MET A 75 12.61 6.04 -0.30
N GLU A 76 13.28 4.96 -0.68
CA GLU A 76 12.77 3.98 -1.63
C GLU A 76 11.50 3.31 -1.10
N GLN A 77 11.50 2.86 0.16
CA GLN A 77 10.32 2.30 0.82
C GLN A 77 9.10 3.25 0.78
N MET A 78 9.33 4.56 0.96
CA MET A 78 8.26 5.55 0.91
C MET A 78 7.78 5.84 -0.52
N ASN A 79 8.69 5.79 -1.49
CA ASN A 79 8.33 5.88 -2.90
C ASN A 79 7.48 4.68 -3.35
N GLU A 80 7.86 3.47 -2.95
CA GLU A 80 7.12 2.24 -3.24
C GLU A 80 5.72 2.27 -2.61
N LEU A 81 5.61 2.71 -1.36
CA LEU A 81 4.32 2.88 -0.69
C LEU A 81 3.42 3.89 -1.43
N GLY A 82 3.98 5.03 -1.84
CA GLY A 82 3.26 6.03 -2.64
C GLY A 82 2.79 5.47 -3.98
N THR A 83 3.65 4.71 -4.66
CA THR A 83 3.34 4.02 -5.92
C THR A 83 2.22 3.00 -5.73
N TYR A 84 2.23 2.25 -4.64
CA TYR A 84 1.16 1.33 -4.27
C TYR A 84 -0.17 2.06 -4.08
N PHE A 85 -0.20 3.15 -3.30
CA PHE A 85 -1.42 3.93 -3.11
C PHE A 85 -1.94 4.53 -4.41
N ARG A 86 -1.03 5.04 -5.26
CA ARG A 86 -1.39 5.57 -6.57
C ARG A 86 -2.06 4.50 -7.43
N LYS A 87 -1.51 3.28 -7.47
CA LYS A 87 -2.09 2.16 -8.23
C LYS A 87 -3.43 1.71 -7.66
N ARG A 88 -3.54 1.59 -6.33
CA ARG A 88 -4.75 1.11 -5.63
C ARG A 88 -5.91 2.07 -5.73
N TYR A 89 -5.67 3.36 -5.55
CA TYR A 89 -6.71 4.40 -5.49
C TYR A 89 -6.78 5.26 -6.76
N LYS A 90 -6.20 4.82 -7.88
CA LYS A 90 -6.18 5.56 -9.16
C LYS A 90 -7.56 6.04 -9.66
N ARG A 91 -8.63 5.32 -9.29
CA ARG A 91 -10.03 5.62 -9.67
C ARG A 91 -10.74 6.52 -8.66
N PHE A 92 -10.14 6.71 -7.48
CA PHE A 92 -10.70 7.47 -6.36
C PHE A 92 -10.00 8.83 -6.21
N VAL A 93 -8.68 8.88 -6.43
CA VAL A 93 -7.88 10.11 -6.33
C VAL A 93 -7.58 10.66 -7.73
N SER A 94 -7.68 11.98 -7.90
CA SER A 94 -7.30 12.71 -9.11
C SER A 94 -5.88 12.38 -9.61
N SER A 95 -5.59 12.72 -10.87
CA SER A 95 -4.27 12.52 -11.47
C SER A 95 -3.17 13.39 -10.88
N HIS A 96 -3.54 14.52 -10.26
CA HIS A 96 -2.65 15.50 -9.65
C HIS A 96 -3.21 15.92 -8.30
N PHE A 97 -2.37 16.43 -7.40
CA PHE A 97 -2.82 16.84 -6.06
C PHE A 97 -3.85 17.99 -6.12
N VAL A 98 -4.97 17.82 -5.43
CA VAL A 98 -6.03 18.83 -5.27
C VAL A 98 -6.25 19.05 -3.77
N PRO A 99 -5.96 20.24 -3.22
CA PRO A 99 -5.99 20.47 -1.77
C PRO A 99 -7.34 20.25 -1.07
N LYS A 100 -8.45 20.35 -1.82
CA LYS A 100 -9.83 20.25 -1.30
C LYS A 100 -10.50 18.89 -1.56
N GLN A 101 -9.76 17.94 -2.14
CA GLN A 101 -10.29 16.61 -2.44
C GLN A 101 -10.34 15.73 -1.19
#